data_AF-A0A7Y5XV30-F1
#
_entry.id   AF-A0A7Y5XV30-F1
#
_cell.length_a   1.000
_cell.length_b   1.000
_cell.length_c   1.000
_cell.angle_alpha   90.00
_cell.angle_beta   90.00
_cell.angle_gamma   90.00
#
_symmetry.space_group_name_H-M   'P 1'
#
loop_
_entity.id
_entity.type
_entity.pdbx_description
1 polymer ?
#
loop_
_entity_poly.entity_id
_entity_poly.type
_entity_poly.pdbx_seq_one_letter_code
_entity_poly.pdbx_strand_id
1 'polypeptide(L)' 'DLVQLTSRPIPQTPWRYRFDAVLAGHPLDPVVCETLAEVRRQAQRFTVFGSYPA' A
#
# COMPACT_ATOMS: atom_id res chain seq x y z
N ASP A 1 -5.65 -7.29 8.15
CA ASP A 1 -6.64 -7.77 7.15
C ASP A 1 -6.58 -6.88 5.91
N LEU A 2 -6.83 -7.40 4.71
CA LEU A 2 -6.86 -6.59 3.49
C LEU A 2 -8.29 -6.16 3.20
N VAL A 3 -8.60 -4.89 3.49
CA VAL A 3 -9.95 -4.34 3.38
C VAL A 3 -10.27 -3.97 1.94
N GLN A 4 -9.31 -3.37 1.23
CA GLN A 4 -9.50 -2.95 -0.15
C GLN A 4 -8.20 -3.05 -0.93
N LEU A 5 -8.30 -3.47 -2.19
CA LEU A 5 -7.21 -3.40 -3.15
C LEU A 5 -7.76 -2.92 -4.49
N THR A 6 -7.35 -1.73 -4.92
CA THR A 6 -7.79 -1.14 -6.19
C THR A 6 -6.59 -0.90 -7.08
N SER A 7 -6.64 -1.43 -8.30
CA SER A 7 -5.65 -1.13 -9.34
C SER A 7 -6.11 0.05 -10.18
N ARG A 8 -5.22 1.04 -10.38
CA ARG A 8 -5.45 2.18 -11.26
C ARG A 8 -4.27 2.32 -12.23
N PRO A 9 -4.50 2.36 -13.55
CA PRO A 9 -3.44 2.67 -14.49
C PRO A 9 -2.98 4.12 -14.27
N ILE A 10 -1.67 4.38 -14.36
CA ILE A 10 -1.15 5.74 -14.23
C ILE A 10 -1.24 6.42 -15.61
N PRO A 11 -2.01 7.52 -15.75
CA PRO A 11 -2.12 8.25 -17.01
C PRO A 11 -0.74 8.65 -17.51
N GLN A 12 -0.54 8.59 -18.84
CA GLN A 12 0.68 9.05 -19.51
C GLN A 12 1.95 8.20 -19.26
N THR A 13 1.86 7.08 -18.54
CA THR A 13 2.98 6.11 -18.41
C THR A 13 2.54 4.70 -18.78
N PRO A 14 2.84 4.21 -20.00
CA PRO A 14 2.50 2.84 -20.39
C PRO A 14 3.20 1.83 -19.47
N TRP A 15 2.52 0.72 -19.17
CA TRP A 15 2.99 -0.37 -18.30
C TRP A 15 3.19 -0.04 -16.82
N ARG A 16 2.80 1.16 -16.37
CA ARG A 16 2.87 1.53 -14.96
C ARG A 16 1.50 1.47 -14.31
N TYR A 17 1.41 0.71 -13.22
CA TYR A 17 0.20 0.52 -12.43
C TYR A 17 0.40 1.06 -11.03
N ARG A 18 -0.65 1.70 -10.48
CA ARG A 18 -0.74 2.05 -9.06
C ARG A 18 -1.73 1.11 -8.41
N PHE A 19 -1.37 0.61 -7.23
CA PHE A 19 -2.26 -0.14 -6.37
C PHE A 19 -2.54 0.69 -5.12
N ASP A 20 -3.81 0.95 -4.86
CA ASP A 20 -4.29 1.56 -3.62
C ASP A 20 -4.80 0.44 -2.72
N ALA A 21 -4.08 0.17 -1.63
CA ALA A 21 -4.41 -0.88 -0.68
C ALA A 21 -4.84 -0.27 0.66
N VAL A 22 -5.95 -0.75 1.21
CA VAL A 22 -6.42 -0.42 2.56
C VAL A 22 -6.27 -1.67 3.41
N LEU A 23 -5.53 -1.55 4.50
CA LEU A 23 -5.26 -2.63 5.44
C LEU A 23 -5.93 -2.28 6.77
N ALA A 24 -6.63 -3.26 7.37
CA ALA A 24 -7.04 -3.15 8.76
C ALA A 24 -5.86 -3.53 9.65
N GLY A 25 -5.49 -2.60 10.52
CA GLY A 25 -4.37 -2.72 11.45
C GLY A 25 -3.72 -1.35 11.70
N HIS A 26 -2.82 -1.30 12.67
CA HIS A 26 -2.04 -0.11 12.96
C HIS A 26 -0.65 -0.23 12.30
N PRO A 27 -0.07 0.84 11.73
CA PRO A 27 1.27 0.79 11.13
C PRO A 27 2.39 0.46 12.14
N LEU A 28 2.12 0.58 13.44
CA LEU A 28 3.04 0.18 14.52
C LEU A 28 2.91 -1.30 14.89
N ASP A 29 1.90 -2.00 14.39
CA ASP A 29 1.82 -3.45 14.60
C ASP A 29 3.01 -4.11 13.90
N PRO A 30 3.77 -4.98 14.58
CA PRO A 30 5.00 -5.56 14.05
C PRO A 30 4.79 -6.24 12.69
N VAL A 31 3.70 -7.00 12.57
CA VAL A 31 3.32 -7.72 11.33
C VAL A 31 3.04 -6.75 10.19
N VAL A 32 2.33 -5.65 10.46
CA VAL A 32 2.03 -4.63 9.45
C VAL A 32 3.30 -3.89 9.05
N CYS A 33 4.13 -3.51 10.03
CA CYS A 33 5.40 -2.83 9.79
C CYS A 33 6.35 -3.66 8.90
N GLU A 34 6.54 -4.94 9.22
CA GLU A 34 7.37 -5.86 8.41
C GLU A 34 6.81 -6.02 7.00
N THR A 35 5.49 -6.17 6.86
CA THR A 35 4.84 -6.30 5.56
C THR A 35 5.01 -5.02 4.72
N LEU A 36 4.83 -3.84 5.32
CA LEU A 36 5.04 -2.56 4.62
C LEU A 36 6.51 -2.35 4.24
N ALA A 37 7.45 -2.81 5.06
CA ALA A 37 8.88 -2.76 4.75
C ALA A 37 9.24 -3.65 3.55
N GLU A 38 8.65 -4.85 3.47
CA GLU A 38 8.85 -5.74 2.33
C GLU A 38 8.23 -5.18 1.05
N VAL A 39 7.00 -4.67 1.12
CA VAL A 39 6.34 -3.99 -0.01
C VAL A 39 7.16 -2.78 -0.49
N ARG A 40 7.74 -2.01 0.44
CA ARG A 40 8.61 -0.88 0.12
C ARG A 40 9.87 -1.31 -0.64
N ARG A 41 10.41 -2.52 -0.41
CA ARG A 41 11.55 -3.05 -1.16
C ARG A 41 11.18 -3.48 -2.59
N GLN A 42 9.96 -3.97 -2.79
CA GLN A 42 9.52 -4.50 -4.08
C GLN A 42 8.87 -3.43 -4.99
N ALA A 43 8.25 -2.40 -4.41
CA ALA A 43 7.58 -1.35 -5.15
C ALA A 43 8.55 -0.21 -5.53
N GLN A 44 8.47 0.27 -6.78
CA GLN A 44 9.25 1.45 -7.22
C GLN A 44 8.87 2.72 -6.45
N ARG A 45 7.61 2.82 -6.02
CA ARG A 45 7.12 3.95 -5.23
C ARG A 45 6.09 3.44 -4.23
N PHE A 46 6.34 3.72 -2.96
CA PHE A 46 5.48 3.35 -1.85
C PHE A 46 5.23 4.57 -0.96
N THR A 47 3.98 4.82 -0.61
CA THR A 47 3.58 5.96 0.22
C THR A 47 2.42 5.54 1.11
N VAL A 48 2.57 5.77 2.42
CA VAL A 48 1.49 5.57 3.40
C VAL A 48 0.73 6.88 3.50
N PHE A 49 -0.55 6.88 3.14
CA PHE A 49 -1.39 8.08 3.19
C PHE A 49 -1.79 8.46 4.61
N GLY A 50 -1.93 7.48 5.50
CA GLY A 50 -2.29 7.68 6.89
C GLY A 50 -2.91 6.43 7.49
N SER A 51 -2.97 6.38 8.81
CA SER A 51 -3.77 5.41 9.57
C SER A 51 -4.86 6.20 10.28
N TYR A 52 -6.10 5.76 10.13
CA TYR A 52 -7.27 6.40 10.74
C TYR A 52 -8.13 5.32 11.42
N PRO A 53 -8.81 5.64 12.53
CA PRO A 53 -9.77 4.72 13.14
C PRO A 53 -10.93 4.48 12.17
N ALA A 54 -11.39 3.23 12.09
CA ALA A 54 -12.54 2.83 11.28
C ALA A 54 -13.86 3.34 11.87
#